data_AF-A0A7C3KW05-F1
#
_entry.id   AF-A0A7C3KW05-F1
#
_cell.length_a   1.000
_cell.length_b   1.000
_cell.length_c   1.000
_cell.angle_alpha   90.00
_cell.angle_beta   90.00
_cell.angle_gamma   90.00
#
_symmetry.space_group_name_H-M   'P 1'
#
loop_
_entity.id
_entity.type
_entity.pdbx_description
1 polymer ?
#
loop_
_entity_poly.entity_id
_entity_poly.type
_entity_poly.pdbx_seq_one_letter_code
_entity_poly.pdbx_strand_id
1 'polypeptide(L)'
;NGRYRELASTPEGFVIGIEESHGYLLVPGIRDKDAAGAALLLAEIASRLKAQGKSFSEHLDDIYREFGYVRNFLVSTVMLGATGFARMRRIQESLRRDPPRSIGGRAVTLTEDRWVETGPLGKIVSETDRMSRDLLTFRLEGDARIILRPSGTESKNKIYVEVCGKPAGKSASPQALAGERERIDTQARALGRAFTKEMLRRVDVVVEDHALEISDLVALEHKQEFGDRLLPELLERLKRGEKGKDLDAWLDARLKPYGADARLLVEPAVAAFLRGPQAPGPEIGSQLRFLFKSSP
;
A
#
# COMPACT_ATOMS: atom_id res chain seq x y z
N ASN A 1 -7.59 13.17 -30.82
CA ASN A 1 -6.90 14.19 -30.01
C ASN A 1 -7.38 14.10 -28.58
N GLY A 2 -6.44 13.91 -27.65
CA GLY A 2 -6.74 13.87 -26.21
C GLY A 2 -6.63 15.26 -25.60
N ARG A 3 -7.44 15.56 -24.59
CA ARG A 3 -7.31 16.76 -23.77
C ARG A 3 -7.35 16.39 -22.29
N TYR A 4 -6.48 17.01 -21.50
CA TYR A 4 -6.48 16.92 -20.06
C TYR A 4 -6.11 18.28 -19.49
N ARG A 5 -7.07 18.96 -18.85
CA ARG A 5 -6.94 20.36 -18.43
C ARG A 5 -6.49 21.24 -19.60
N GLU A 6 -5.42 22.01 -19.45
CA GLU A 6 -4.81 22.84 -20.50
C GLU A 6 -4.03 22.06 -21.56
N LEU A 7 -3.74 20.77 -21.34
CA LEU A 7 -2.94 19.97 -22.26
C LEU A 7 -3.82 19.41 -23.39
N ALA A 8 -3.42 19.66 -24.63
CA ALA A 8 -3.96 19.01 -25.82
C ALA A 8 -2.83 18.19 -26.48
N SER A 9 -3.11 16.95 -26.85
CA SER A 9 -2.13 16.09 -27.50
C SER A 9 -2.74 15.30 -28.67
N THR A 10 -1.91 15.07 -29.68
CA THR A 10 -2.17 14.18 -30.82
C THR A 10 -1.30 12.92 -30.68
N PRO A 11 -1.60 11.82 -31.41
CA PRO A 11 -0.76 10.63 -31.38
C PRO A 11 0.71 10.89 -31.70
N GLU A 12 1.01 11.89 -32.51
CA GLU A 12 2.38 12.30 -32.86
C GLU A 12 3.14 12.90 -31.67
N GLY A 13 2.42 13.46 -30.67
CA GLY A 13 2.98 13.97 -29.42
C GLY A 13 3.04 12.93 -28.30
N PHE A 14 2.72 11.67 -28.57
CA PHE A 14 2.77 10.61 -27.57
C PHE A 14 4.22 10.20 -27.29
N VAL A 15 4.62 10.26 -26.02
CA VAL A 15 5.97 9.89 -25.57
C VAL A 15 5.97 8.50 -24.93
N ILE A 16 5.17 8.33 -23.88
CA ILE A 16 5.04 7.08 -23.14
C ILE A 16 3.71 7.09 -22.37
N GLY A 17 3.10 5.91 -22.25
CA GLY A 17 1.98 5.63 -21.35
C GLY A 17 2.42 4.59 -20.33
N ILE A 18 2.15 4.83 -19.05
CA ILE A 18 2.49 3.90 -17.96
C ILE A 18 1.32 3.74 -17.00
N GLU A 19 1.24 2.56 -16.38
CA GLU A 19 0.34 2.27 -15.27
C GLU A 19 1.08 1.54 -14.15
N GLU A 20 0.65 1.75 -12.91
CA GLU A 20 1.21 1.07 -11.72
C GLU A 20 1.12 -0.47 -11.83
N SER A 21 0.14 -0.99 -12.56
CA SER A 21 -0.07 -2.41 -12.82
C SER A 21 0.94 -3.05 -13.79
N HIS A 22 2.14 -2.45 -13.95
CA HIS A 22 3.19 -2.85 -14.89
C HIS A 22 2.77 -2.76 -16.37
N GLY A 23 1.82 -1.86 -16.68
CA GLY A 23 1.43 -1.56 -18.05
C GLY A 23 2.34 -0.49 -18.65
N TYR A 24 2.88 -0.76 -19.84
CA TYR A 24 3.70 0.19 -20.58
C TYR A 24 3.21 0.28 -22.02
N LEU A 25 3.25 1.49 -22.58
CA LEU A 25 2.96 1.76 -23.99
C LEU A 25 3.98 2.76 -24.51
N LEU A 26 4.80 2.31 -25.46
CA LEU A 26 5.90 3.10 -26.04
C LEU A 26 5.69 3.41 -27.52
N VAL A 27 4.86 2.61 -28.19
CA VAL A 27 4.61 2.75 -29.61
C VAL A 27 3.17 3.24 -29.78
N PRO A 28 2.93 4.50 -30.20
CA PRO A 28 1.58 5.05 -30.31
C PRO A 28 0.68 4.33 -31.33
N GLY A 29 1.28 3.57 -32.25
CA GLY A 29 0.57 2.71 -33.19
C GLY A 29 -0.05 1.46 -32.54
N ILE A 30 0.45 1.06 -31.37
CA ILE A 30 -0.14 -0.02 -30.56
C ILE A 30 -1.16 0.62 -29.62
N ARG A 31 -2.39 0.11 -29.61
CA ARG A 31 -3.49 0.63 -28.77
C ARG A 31 -3.73 -0.24 -27.53
N ASP A 32 -2.71 -0.99 -27.13
CA ASP A 32 -2.72 -1.89 -25.98
C ASP A 32 -1.34 -1.89 -25.33
N LYS A 33 -1.25 -2.37 -24.08
CA LYS A 33 0.01 -2.47 -23.36
C LYS A 33 0.97 -3.40 -24.10
N ASP A 34 2.23 -2.99 -24.19
CA ASP A 34 3.29 -3.78 -24.81
C ASP A 34 4.54 -3.82 -23.91
N ALA A 35 4.78 -4.99 -23.32
CA ALA A 35 5.97 -5.24 -22.51
C ALA A 35 7.25 -5.42 -23.34
N ALA A 36 7.15 -5.81 -24.62
CA ALA A 36 8.31 -6.06 -25.47
C ALA A 36 9.06 -4.76 -25.76
N GLY A 37 8.34 -3.68 -26.09
CA GLY A 37 8.93 -2.35 -26.23
C GLY A 37 9.65 -1.89 -24.96
N ALA A 38 9.05 -2.11 -23.79
CA ALA A 38 9.65 -1.73 -22.51
C ALA A 38 10.92 -2.54 -22.20
N ALA A 39 10.90 -3.84 -22.51
CA ALA A 39 12.05 -4.72 -22.36
C ALA A 39 13.22 -4.29 -23.27
N LEU A 40 12.94 -3.85 -24.50
CA LEU A 40 13.97 -3.36 -25.42
C LEU A 40 14.66 -2.09 -24.88
N LEU A 41 13.88 -1.11 -24.39
CA LEU A 41 14.44 0.09 -23.78
C LEU A 41 15.26 -0.24 -22.52
N LEU A 42 14.78 -1.18 -21.69
CA LEU A 42 15.55 -1.65 -20.53
C LEU A 42 16.87 -2.32 -20.95
N ALA A 43 16.87 -3.11 -22.03
CA ALA A 43 18.08 -3.72 -22.56
C ALA A 43 19.09 -2.68 -23.08
N GLU A 44 18.60 -1.61 -23.71
CA GLU A 44 19.43 -0.48 -24.14
C GLU A 44 20.04 0.27 -22.94
N ILE A 45 19.24 0.55 -21.91
CA ILE A 45 19.73 1.15 -20.66
C ILE A 45 20.79 0.24 -20.01
N ALA A 46 20.53 -1.06 -19.93
CA ALA A 46 21.47 -2.03 -19.38
C ALA A 46 22.81 -2.02 -20.12
N SER A 47 22.77 -1.99 -21.46
CA SER A 47 23.97 -1.92 -22.31
C SER A 47 24.79 -0.66 -22.04
N ARG A 48 24.12 0.51 -21.98
CA ARG A 48 24.78 1.80 -21.68
C ARG A 48 25.38 1.83 -20.28
N LEU A 49 24.66 1.36 -19.26
CA LEU A 49 25.14 1.31 -17.89
C LEU A 49 26.34 0.35 -17.75
N LYS A 50 26.29 -0.82 -18.41
CA LYS A 50 27.41 -1.75 -18.45
C LYS A 50 28.67 -1.13 -19.07
N ALA A 51 28.52 -0.38 -20.17
CA ALA A 51 29.64 0.35 -20.80
C ALA A 51 30.25 1.41 -19.87
N GLN A 52 29.48 1.92 -18.90
CA GLN A 52 29.92 2.88 -17.87
C GLN A 52 30.40 2.22 -16.58
N GLY A 53 30.38 0.89 -16.47
CA GLY A 53 30.68 0.17 -15.23
C GLY A 53 29.66 0.41 -14.11
N LYS A 54 28.43 0.82 -14.44
CA LYS A 54 27.34 1.11 -13.48
C LYS A 54 26.27 0.02 -13.51
N SER A 55 25.60 -0.16 -12.38
CA SER A 55 24.42 -1.01 -12.21
C SER A 55 23.10 -0.24 -12.32
N PHE A 56 21.99 -0.95 -12.48
CA PHE A 56 20.64 -0.36 -12.42
C PHE A 56 20.35 0.30 -11.07
N SER A 57 20.81 -0.30 -9.97
CA SER A 57 20.59 0.26 -8.64
C SER A 57 21.30 1.60 -8.48
N GLU A 58 22.54 1.72 -8.95
CA GLU A 58 23.28 2.98 -8.91
C GLU A 58 22.66 4.04 -9.82
N HIS A 59 22.17 3.65 -11.00
CA HIS A 59 21.45 4.57 -11.88
C HIS A 59 20.14 5.06 -11.26
N LEU A 60 19.40 4.16 -10.60
CA LEU A 60 18.18 4.52 -9.89
C LEU A 60 18.48 5.43 -8.68
N ASP A 61 19.57 5.19 -7.96
CA ASP A 61 20.07 6.09 -6.92
C ASP A 61 20.37 7.49 -7.50
N ASP A 62 21.01 7.58 -8.67
CA ASP A 62 21.28 8.86 -9.35
C ASP A 62 19.97 9.61 -9.68
N ILE A 63 18.95 8.91 -10.17
CA ILE A 63 17.61 9.48 -10.43
C ILE A 63 17.01 10.01 -9.13
N TYR A 64 17.05 9.25 -8.03
CA TYR A 64 16.50 9.70 -6.75
C TYR A 64 17.29 10.85 -6.12
N ARG A 65 18.61 10.92 -6.33
CA ARG A 65 19.41 12.09 -5.93
C ARG A 65 18.98 13.35 -6.67
N GLU A 66 18.75 13.22 -7.98
CA GLU A 66 18.39 14.34 -8.85
C GLU A 66 16.96 14.82 -8.67
N PHE A 67 16.01 13.90 -8.54
CA PHE A 67 14.57 14.22 -8.56
C PHE A 67 13.85 14.01 -7.22
N GLY A 68 14.52 13.41 -6.23
CA GLY A 68 13.93 13.03 -4.95
C GLY A 68 13.42 11.60 -4.94
N TYR A 69 13.52 10.95 -3.78
CA TYR A 69 12.97 9.61 -3.58
C TYR A 69 11.45 9.67 -3.42
N VAL A 70 10.72 8.79 -4.10
CA VAL A 70 9.26 8.70 -3.97
C VAL A 70 8.91 7.29 -3.51
N ARG A 71 8.22 7.19 -2.37
CA ARG A 71 7.63 5.93 -1.94
C ARG A 71 6.19 5.87 -2.38
N ASN A 72 5.90 4.97 -3.31
CA ASN A 72 4.55 4.58 -3.70
C ASN A 72 4.29 3.12 -3.29
N PHE A 73 3.15 2.85 -2.66
CA PHE A 73 2.70 1.47 -2.38
C PHE A 73 1.19 1.39 -2.25
N LEU A 74 0.67 0.18 -2.37
CA LEU A 74 -0.74 -0.15 -2.26
C LEU A 74 -1.00 -0.87 -0.94
N VAL A 75 -2.03 -0.43 -0.20
CA VAL A 75 -2.66 -1.20 0.87
C VAL A 75 -3.99 -1.74 0.35
N SER A 76 -4.20 -3.05 0.44
CA SER A 76 -5.45 -3.70 0.06
C SER A 76 -6.17 -4.24 1.29
N THR A 77 -7.43 -3.81 1.49
CA THR A 77 -8.28 -4.29 2.57
C THR A 77 -9.43 -5.10 2.00
N VAL A 78 -9.31 -6.43 2.04
CA VAL A 78 -10.38 -7.38 1.66
C VAL A 78 -11.32 -7.57 2.85
N MET A 79 -12.62 -7.50 2.62
CA MET A 79 -13.68 -7.76 3.60
C MET A 79 -14.57 -8.88 3.09
N LEU A 80 -15.00 -9.80 3.94
CA LEU A 80 -15.70 -11.00 3.48
C LEU A 80 -17.20 -10.80 3.25
N GLY A 81 -17.72 -11.44 2.19
CA GLY A 81 -19.14 -11.59 1.92
C GLY A 81 -19.92 -10.30 1.61
N ALA A 82 -21.24 -10.39 1.64
CA ALA A 82 -22.15 -9.28 1.34
C ALA A 82 -21.96 -8.09 2.31
N THR A 83 -21.68 -8.38 3.58
CA THR A 83 -21.38 -7.35 4.60
C THR A 83 -20.11 -6.56 4.21
N GLY A 84 -19.10 -7.22 3.65
CA GLY A 84 -17.89 -6.57 3.13
C GLY A 84 -18.19 -5.58 2.02
N PHE A 85 -19.03 -5.95 1.04
CA PHE A 85 -19.49 -5.02 -0.01
C PHE A 85 -20.26 -3.81 0.56
N ALA A 86 -21.15 -4.05 1.52
CA ALA A 86 -21.90 -2.97 2.17
C ALA A 86 -20.98 -2.03 2.96
N ARG A 87 -19.95 -2.55 3.65
CA ARG A 87 -18.93 -1.74 4.32
C ARG A 87 -18.12 -0.92 3.31
N MET A 88 -17.64 -1.53 2.24
CA MET A 88 -16.87 -0.86 1.18
C MET A 88 -17.62 0.35 0.59
N ARG A 89 -18.91 0.18 0.24
CA ARG A 89 -19.73 1.28 -0.28
C ARG A 89 -19.92 2.40 0.75
N ARG A 90 -20.27 2.03 2.00
CA ARG A 90 -20.44 3.01 3.09
C ARG A 90 -19.17 3.81 3.37
N ILE A 91 -18.00 3.18 3.31
CA ILE A 91 -16.69 3.85 3.44
C ILE A 91 -16.57 4.93 2.36
N GLN A 92 -16.74 4.55 1.10
CA GLN A 92 -16.57 5.45 -0.05
C GLN A 92 -17.55 6.62 0.01
N GLU A 93 -18.83 6.36 0.30
CA GLU A 93 -19.88 7.37 0.45
C GLU A 93 -19.62 8.31 1.65
N SER A 94 -19.16 7.76 2.78
CA SER A 94 -18.88 8.53 3.99
C SER A 94 -17.71 9.48 3.78
N LEU A 95 -16.61 9.02 3.18
CA LEU A 95 -15.44 9.84 2.88
C LEU A 95 -15.72 10.88 1.80
N ARG A 96 -16.60 10.58 0.84
CA ARG A 96 -17.07 11.55 -0.16
C ARG A 96 -17.92 12.66 0.46
N ARG A 97 -18.82 12.30 1.39
CA ARG A 97 -19.74 13.26 2.04
C ARG A 97 -19.02 14.12 3.09
N ASP A 98 -18.11 13.52 3.85
CA ASP A 98 -17.43 14.14 4.97
C ASP A 98 -15.93 13.77 4.94
N PRO A 99 -15.15 14.40 4.03
CA PRO A 99 -13.73 14.12 3.91
C PRO A 99 -12.97 14.59 5.15
N PRO A 100 -11.96 13.82 5.62
CA PRO A 100 -11.16 14.24 6.77
C PRO A 100 -10.38 15.53 6.47
N ARG A 101 -10.20 16.37 7.49
CA ARG A 101 -9.35 17.58 7.40
C ARG A 101 -7.86 17.29 7.60
N SER A 102 -7.54 16.13 8.16
CA SER A 102 -6.17 15.67 8.38
C SER A 102 -6.09 14.16 8.37
N ILE A 103 -4.98 13.60 7.88
CA ILE A 103 -4.70 12.17 7.87
C ILE A 103 -3.29 11.96 8.41
N GLY A 104 -3.14 11.10 9.43
CA GLY A 104 -1.84 10.81 10.03
C GLY A 104 -1.10 12.06 10.55
N GLY A 105 -1.84 13.04 11.05
CA GLY A 105 -1.29 14.32 11.55
C GLY A 105 -0.95 15.35 10.46
N ARG A 106 -1.14 15.04 9.17
CA ARG A 106 -0.95 15.98 8.05
C ARG A 106 -2.27 16.59 7.63
N ALA A 107 -2.32 17.90 7.39
CA ALA A 107 -3.53 18.53 6.88
C ALA A 107 -3.84 18.08 5.45
N VAL A 108 -5.13 17.92 5.15
CA VAL A 108 -5.62 17.69 3.78
C VAL A 108 -5.72 19.03 3.08
N THR A 109 -4.89 19.23 2.06
CA THR A 109 -4.81 20.47 1.29
C THR A 109 -5.78 20.49 0.11
N LEU A 110 -6.14 19.32 -0.42
CA LEU A 110 -7.12 19.17 -1.48
C LEU A 110 -7.77 17.79 -1.42
N THR A 111 -9.09 17.75 -1.59
CA THR A 111 -9.84 16.51 -1.85
C THR A 111 -10.38 16.55 -3.28
N GLU A 112 -10.04 15.56 -4.09
CA GLU A 112 -10.51 15.41 -5.46
C GLU A 112 -11.41 14.17 -5.56
N ASP A 113 -12.68 14.37 -5.90
CA ASP A 113 -13.63 13.29 -6.25
C ASP A 113 -13.81 13.25 -7.76
N ARG A 114 -13.44 12.13 -8.38
CA ARG A 114 -13.51 11.98 -9.84
C ARG A 114 -14.94 11.85 -10.37
N TRP A 115 -15.95 11.71 -9.51
CA TRP A 115 -17.36 11.81 -9.92
C TRP A 115 -17.87 13.23 -10.12
N VAL A 116 -17.10 14.26 -9.73
CA VAL A 116 -17.48 15.66 -9.95
C VAL A 116 -17.41 16.00 -11.45
N GLU A 117 -18.57 16.16 -12.08
CA GLU A 117 -18.70 16.41 -13.52
C GLU A 117 -18.30 17.83 -13.96
N THR A 118 -18.22 18.76 -13.01
CA THR A 118 -17.66 20.11 -13.22
C THR A 118 -16.12 20.12 -13.14
N GLY A 119 -15.50 18.99 -12.82
CA GLY A 119 -14.06 18.82 -12.72
C GLY A 119 -13.38 18.61 -14.08
N PRO A 120 -12.06 18.32 -14.08
CA PRO A 120 -11.24 18.25 -15.28
C PRO A 120 -11.58 17.10 -16.23
N LEU A 121 -12.32 16.09 -15.76
CA LEU A 121 -12.78 14.96 -16.58
C LEU A 121 -14.14 15.22 -17.24
N GLY A 122 -14.83 16.31 -16.89
CA GLY A 122 -16.14 16.65 -17.45
C GLY A 122 -17.23 15.65 -17.09
N LYS A 123 -18.30 15.67 -17.91
CA LYS A 123 -19.51 14.86 -17.72
C LYS A 123 -19.21 13.37 -17.71
N ILE A 124 -19.98 12.63 -16.91
CA ILE A 124 -19.97 11.17 -16.93
C ILE A 124 -20.74 10.70 -18.17
N VAL A 125 -20.11 9.89 -19.01
CA VAL A 125 -20.68 9.53 -20.33
C VAL A 125 -21.27 8.11 -20.40
N SER A 126 -21.01 7.28 -19.40
CA SER A 126 -21.58 5.93 -19.27
C SER A 126 -21.46 5.39 -17.85
N GLU A 127 -22.11 4.27 -17.56
CA GLU A 127 -21.94 3.59 -16.27
C GLU A 127 -20.53 3.02 -16.10
N THR A 128 -19.93 2.50 -17.19
CA THR A 128 -18.53 2.06 -17.17
C THR A 128 -17.58 3.22 -16.84
N ASP A 129 -17.83 4.40 -17.41
CA ASP A 129 -17.08 5.62 -17.08
C ASP A 129 -17.26 5.98 -15.60
N ARG A 130 -18.50 6.02 -15.10
CA ARG A 130 -18.81 6.27 -13.68
C ARG A 130 -18.04 5.32 -12.76
N MET A 131 -18.12 4.01 -13.00
CA MET A 131 -17.45 3.00 -12.18
C MET A 131 -15.92 3.11 -12.25
N SER A 132 -15.35 3.47 -13.41
CA SER A 132 -13.92 3.71 -13.56
C SER A 132 -13.43 4.95 -12.79
N ARG A 133 -14.34 5.91 -12.55
CA ARG A 133 -14.11 7.17 -11.86
C ARG A 133 -14.44 7.12 -10.36
N ASP A 134 -14.82 5.96 -9.79
CA ASP A 134 -15.05 5.85 -8.35
C ASP A 134 -13.72 5.87 -7.57
N LEU A 135 -13.21 7.07 -7.36
CA LEU A 135 -11.87 7.31 -6.84
C LEU A 135 -11.83 8.66 -6.11
N LEU A 136 -11.41 8.60 -4.85
CA LEU A 136 -11.18 9.78 -4.00
C LEU A 136 -9.68 9.98 -3.84
N THR A 137 -9.19 11.20 -4.11
CA THR A 137 -7.79 11.59 -3.89
C THR A 137 -7.72 12.62 -2.78
N PHE A 138 -6.88 12.39 -1.79
CA PHE A 138 -6.56 13.33 -0.72
C PHE A 138 -5.10 13.76 -0.89
N ARG A 139 -4.88 15.03 -1.21
CA ARG A 139 -3.54 15.64 -1.17
C ARG A 139 -3.29 16.18 0.22
N LEU A 140 -2.08 15.95 0.70
CA LEU A 140 -1.66 16.25 2.05
C LEU A 140 -0.47 17.21 2.04
N GLU A 141 -0.28 17.92 3.14
CA GLU A 141 0.94 18.69 3.36
C GLU A 141 2.20 17.79 3.29
N GLY A 142 3.30 18.38 2.81
CA GLY A 142 4.58 17.70 2.67
C GLY A 142 4.61 16.66 1.53
N ASP A 143 4.09 17.05 0.36
CA ASP A 143 4.11 16.30 -0.89
C ASP A 143 3.71 14.82 -0.73
N ALA A 144 2.56 14.61 -0.09
CA ALA A 144 1.97 13.29 0.07
C ALA A 144 0.55 13.24 -0.52
N ARG A 145 0.16 12.07 -0.99
CA ARG A 145 -1.21 11.82 -1.43
C ARG A 145 -1.68 10.43 -1.06
N ILE A 146 -2.98 10.32 -0.82
CA ILE A 146 -3.68 9.05 -0.65
C ILE A 146 -4.80 8.98 -1.68
N ILE A 147 -4.92 7.83 -2.33
CA ILE A 147 -6.00 7.57 -3.27
C ILE A 147 -6.77 6.35 -2.77
N LEU A 148 -8.06 6.51 -2.51
CA LEU A 148 -8.96 5.41 -2.21
C LEU A 148 -9.77 5.03 -3.44
N ARG A 149 -9.74 3.74 -3.78
CA ARG A 149 -10.52 3.13 -4.86
C ARG A 149 -11.16 1.83 -4.39
N PRO A 150 -12.50 1.71 -4.35
CA PRO A 150 -13.15 0.43 -4.15
C PRO A 150 -12.96 -0.47 -5.39
N SER A 151 -12.84 -1.78 -5.17
CA SER A 151 -12.83 -2.76 -6.25
C SER A 151 -14.24 -2.97 -6.79
N GLY A 152 -14.38 -3.07 -8.12
CA GLY A 152 -15.69 -3.28 -8.75
C GLY A 152 -16.18 -4.73 -8.69
N THR A 153 -15.28 -5.70 -8.54
CA THR A 153 -15.59 -7.14 -8.61
C THR A 153 -15.45 -7.88 -7.29
N GLU A 154 -14.82 -7.26 -6.29
CA GLU A 154 -14.50 -7.86 -5.00
C GLU A 154 -14.79 -6.86 -3.89
N SER A 155 -15.13 -7.33 -2.71
CA SER A 155 -15.29 -6.50 -1.50
C SER A 155 -13.93 -6.07 -0.95
N LYS A 156 -13.20 -5.27 -1.74
CA LYS A 156 -11.81 -4.86 -1.47
C LYS A 156 -11.64 -3.36 -1.67
N ASN A 157 -11.12 -2.66 -0.66
CA ASN A 157 -10.64 -1.29 -0.81
C ASN A 157 -9.16 -1.30 -1.20
N LYS A 158 -8.78 -0.48 -2.18
CA LYS A 158 -7.40 -0.21 -2.57
C LYS A 158 -7.02 1.20 -2.13
N ILE A 159 -6.00 1.31 -1.30
CA ILE A 159 -5.46 2.57 -0.79
C ILE A 159 -4.06 2.74 -1.38
N TYR A 160 -3.91 3.62 -2.35
CA TYR A 160 -2.60 3.97 -2.88
C TYR A 160 -2.03 5.11 -2.04
N VAL A 161 -0.83 4.91 -1.50
CA VAL A 161 -0.14 5.89 -0.67
C VAL A 161 1.12 6.31 -1.40
N GLU A 162 1.31 7.62 -1.51
CA GLU A 162 2.51 8.20 -2.07
C GLU A 162 3.04 9.31 -1.17
N VAL A 163 4.33 9.26 -0.88
CA VAL A 163 5.05 10.32 -0.17
C VAL A 163 6.32 10.63 -0.95
N CYS A 164 6.52 11.90 -1.28
CA CYS A 164 7.68 12.38 -2.00
C CYS A 164 8.70 12.97 -1.02
N GLY A 165 9.95 12.55 -1.17
CA GLY A 165 11.12 13.20 -0.60
C GLY A 165 11.60 14.34 -1.47
N LYS A 166 12.46 15.18 -0.91
CA LYS A 166 13.09 16.28 -1.66
C LYS A 166 14.33 15.75 -2.39
N PRO A 167 14.71 16.33 -3.55
CA PRO A 167 15.99 16.04 -4.16
C PRO A 167 17.14 16.23 -3.16
N ALA A 168 17.94 15.19 -2.98
CA ALA A 168 19.13 15.25 -2.13
C ALA A 168 20.31 15.96 -2.83
N GLY A 169 20.23 16.12 -4.16
CA GLY A 169 21.28 16.65 -5.02
C GLY A 169 22.24 15.57 -5.47
N LYS A 170 22.87 15.77 -6.65
CA LYS A 170 23.75 14.77 -7.28
C LYS A 170 24.99 14.42 -6.44
N SER A 171 25.41 15.29 -5.53
CA SER A 171 26.53 15.09 -4.61
C SER A 171 26.15 14.40 -3.30
N ALA A 172 24.89 14.03 -3.09
CA ALA A 172 24.46 13.34 -1.87
C ALA A 172 25.13 11.98 -1.72
N SER A 173 25.68 11.73 -0.53
CA SER A 173 26.30 10.43 -0.22
C SER A 173 25.27 9.30 -0.24
N PRO A 174 25.69 8.04 -0.49
CA PRO A 174 24.82 6.88 -0.36
C PRO A 174 24.10 6.80 0.99
N GLN A 175 24.78 7.18 2.07
CA GLN A 175 24.21 7.18 3.43
C GLN A 175 23.11 8.23 3.59
N ALA A 176 23.29 9.43 3.02
CA ALA A 176 22.26 10.47 3.04
C ALA A 176 21.01 10.03 2.27
N LEU A 177 21.19 9.41 1.09
CA LEU A 177 20.08 8.87 0.31
C LEU A 177 19.36 7.72 1.05
N ALA A 178 20.11 6.83 1.70
CA ALA A 178 19.54 5.73 2.47
C ALA A 178 18.70 6.24 3.66
N GLY A 179 19.19 7.24 4.40
CA GLY A 179 18.43 7.87 5.49
C GLY A 179 17.16 8.56 5.00
N GLU A 180 17.21 9.24 3.85
CA GLU A 180 16.02 9.85 3.24
C GLU A 180 14.99 8.79 2.80
N ARG A 181 15.44 7.67 2.22
CA ARG A 181 14.58 6.53 1.88
C ARG A 181 13.86 5.97 3.09
N GLU A 182 14.60 5.66 4.15
CA GLU A 182 14.03 5.12 5.39
C GLU A 182 13.02 6.08 6.01
N ARG A 183 13.34 7.39 6.04
CA ARG A 183 12.44 8.42 6.53
C ARG A 183 11.14 8.48 5.72
N ILE A 184 11.24 8.49 4.39
CA ILE A 184 10.07 8.55 3.49
C ILE A 184 9.24 7.26 3.57
N ASP A 185 9.88 6.10 3.61
CA ASP A 185 9.21 4.81 3.78
C ASP A 185 8.43 4.74 5.10
N THR A 186 9.04 5.22 6.19
CA THR A 186 8.43 5.25 7.52
C THR A 186 7.20 6.17 7.52
N GLN A 187 7.33 7.37 6.92
CA GLN A 187 6.22 8.30 6.78
C GLN A 187 5.09 7.74 5.93
N ALA A 188 5.41 7.10 4.81
CA ALA A 188 4.43 6.51 3.91
C ALA A 188 3.68 5.36 4.59
N ARG A 189 4.37 4.45 5.29
CA ARG A 189 3.74 3.36 6.05
C ARG A 189 2.85 3.89 7.18
N ALA A 190 3.33 4.86 7.96
CA ALA A 190 2.55 5.48 9.03
C ALA A 190 1.28 6.15 8.50
N LEU A 191 1.40 6.84 7.36
CA LEU A 191 0.28 7.51 6.70
C LEU A 191 -0.75 6.49 6.17
N GLY A 192 -0.28 5.42 5.52
CA GLY A 192 -1.14 4.31 5.08
C GLY A 192 -1.91 3.68 6.23
N ARG A 193 -1.23 3.37 7.34
CA ARG A 193 -1.88 2.85 8.56
C ARG A 193 -2.93 3.82 9.10
N ALA A 194 -2.58 5.10 9.23
CA ALA A 194 -3.48 6.12 9.76
C ALA A 194 -4.75 6.25 8.91
N PHE A 195 -4.61 6.23 7.59
CA PHE A 195 -5.77 6.27 6.69
C PHE A 195 -6.60 5.00 6.74
N THR A 196 -5.98 3.82 6.79
CA THR A 196 -6.69 2.55 6.97
C THR A 196 -7.55 2.58 8.24
N LYS A 197 -7.01 3.07 9.36
CA LYS A 197 -7.78 3.22 10.61
C LYS A 197 -8.94 4.19 10.47
N GLU A 198 -8.71 5.37 9.88
CA GLU A 198 -9.77 6.36 9.63
C GLU A 198 -10.87 5.79 8.74
N MET A 199 -10.49 5.05 7.69
CA MET A 199 -11.40 4.35 6.78
C MET A 199 -12.25 3.32 7.53
N LEU A 200 -11.63 2.45 8.33
CA LEU A 200 -12.32 1.39 9.06
C LEU A 200 -13.26 1.90 10.16
N ARG A 201 -12.88 3.00 10.82
CA ARG A 201 -13.72 3.70 11.81
C ARG A 201 -15.05 4.17 11.21
N ARG A 202 -15.10 4.46 9.91
CA ARG A 202 -16.33 4.89 9.21
C ARG A 202 -17.39 3.79 9.12
N VAL A 203 -17.03 2.55 9.43
CA VAL A 203 -17.90 1.37 9.44
C VAL A 203 -17.79 0.57 10.74
N ASP A 204 -17.39 1.25 11.83
CA ASP A 204 -17.32 0.70 13.19
C ASP A 204 -16.42 -0.54 13.31
N VAL A 205 -15.39 -0.63 12.47
CA VAL A 205 -14.36 -1.66 12.55
C VAL A 205 -13.14 -1.06 13.24
N VAL A 206 -12.71 -1.70 14.31
CA VAL A 206 -11.45 -1.43 15.00
C VAL A 206 -10.53 -2.63 14.81
N VAL A 207 -9.25 -2.37 14.56
CA VAL A 207 -8.21 -3.37 14.40
C VAL A 207 -6.99 -2.89 15.17
N GLU A 208 -6.37 -3.79 15.92
CA GLU A 208 -5.12 -3.52 16.62
C GLU A 208 -4.00 -3.11 15.64
N ASP A 209 -3.12 -2.20 16.08
CA ASP A 209 -2.09 -1.64 15.20
C ASP A 209 -1.15 -2.71 14.65
N HIS A 210 -0.78 -3.70 15.47
CA HIS A 210 0.06 -4.80 15.03
C HIS A 210 -0.67 -5.70 14.03
N ALA A 211 -1.97 -5.95 14.20
CA ALA A 211 -2.76 -6.78 13.30
C ALA A 211 -2.97 -6.14 11.90
N LEU A 212 -2.86 -4.82 11.79
CA LEU A 212 -2.83 -4.14 10.49
C LEU A 212 -1.56 -4.44 9.68
N GLU A 213 -0.48 -4.95 10.30
CA GLU A 213 0.73 -5.39 9.59
C GLU A 213 0.59 -6.77 8.94
N ILE A 214 -0.47 -7.53 9.27
CA ILE A 214 -0.74 -8.79 8.59
C ILE A 214 -0.87 -8.51 7.09
N SER A 215 -0.31 -9.40 6.27
CA SER A 215 -0.36 -9.33 4.81
C SER A 215 -1.76 -8.98 4.28
N ASP A 216 -1.81 -8.15 3.24
CA ASP A 216 -3.05 -7.74 2.57
C ASP A 216 -3.75 -8.87 1.80
N LEU A 217 -3.11 -10.04 1.71
CA LEU A 217 -3.75 -11.27 1.24
C LEU A 217 -4.72 -11.86 2.27
N VAL A 218 -4.59 -11.47 3.53
CA VAL A 218 -5.46 -11.93 4.62
C VAL A 218 -6.65 -10.97 4.75
N ALA A 219 -7.86 -11.51 4.76
CA ALA A 219 -9.07 -10.72 4.92
C ALA A 219 -9.12 -10.01 6.29
N LEU A 220 -9.75 -8.83 6.33
CA LEU A 220 -9.87 -7.97 7.49
C LEU A 220 -10.42 -8.69 8.72
N GLU A 221 -11.42 -9.56 8.53
CA GLU A 221 -12.04 -10.33 9.61
C GLU A 221 -11.03 -11.26 10.30
N HIS A 222 -10.11 -11.85 9.54
CA HIS A 222 -9.02 -12.66 10.10
C HIS A 222 -7.95 -11.78 10.74
N LYS A 223 -7.68 -10.59 10.21
CA LYS A 223 -6.79 -9.63 10.90
C LYS A 223 -7.35 -9.23 12.28
N GLN A 224 -8.66 -8.98 12.39
CA GLN A 224 -9.34 -8.72 13.66
C GLN A 224 -9.27 -9.94 14.60
N GLU A 225 -9.65 -11.13 14.11
CA GLU A 225 -9.60 -12.35 14.93
C GLU A 225 -8.19 -12.65 15.46
N PHE A 226 -7.16 -12.35 14.68
CA PHE A 226 -5.77 -12.51 15.11
C PHE A 226 -5.45 -11.69 16.35
N GLY A 227 -5.70 -10.37 16.29
CA GLY A 227 -5.39 -9.44 17.37
C GLY A 227 -6.30 -9.61 18.59
N ASP A 228 -7.60 -9.84 18.36
CA ASP A 228 -8.61 -9.86 19.41
C ASP A 228 -8.67 -11.19 20.16
N ARG A 229 -8.28 -12.30 19.51
CA ARG A 229 -8.49 -13.66 20.05
C ARG A 229 -7.25 -14.54 19.95
N LEU A 230 -6.75 -14.79 18.73
CA LEU A 230 -5.72 -15.80 18.52
C LEU A 230 -4.43 -15.48 19.27
N LEU A 231 -3.89 -14.26 19.11
CA LEU A 231 -2.65 -13.86 19.75
C LEU A 231 -2.79 -13.79 21.28
N PRO A 232 -3.85 -13.18 21.87
CA PRO A 232 -4.10 -13.25 23.31
C PRO A 232 -4.20 -14.68 23.85
N GLU A 233 -4.94 -15.58 23.18
CA GLU A 233 -5.08 -16.97 23.59
C GLU A 233 -3.73 -17.70 23.56
N LEU A 234 -2.94 -17.50 22.51
CA LEU A 234 -1.58 -18.04 22.40
C LEU A 234 -0.70 -17.54 23.55
N LEU A 235 -0.72 -16.24 23.85
CA LEU A 235 0.04 -15.66 24.95
C LEU A 235 -0.33 -16.28 26.30
N GLU A 236 -1.61 -16.48 26.59
CA GLU A 236 -2.06 -17.10 27.84
C GLU A 236 -1.61 -18.56 27.96
N ARG A 237 -1.61 -19.32 26.86
CA ARG A 237 -1.10 -20.70 26.84
C ARG A 237 0.41 -20.75 27.10
N LEU A 238 1.19 -19.85 26.49
CA LEU A 238 2.62 -19.73 26.76
C LEU A 238 2.90 -19.33 28.21
N LYS A 239 2.12 -18.40 28.78
CA LYS A 239 2.23 -18.01 30.20
C LYS A 239 1.92 -19.15 31.18
N ARG A 240 1.09 -20.12 30.79
CA ARG A 240 0.80 -21.34 31.56
C ARG A 240 1.90 -22.40 31.46
N GLY A 241 2.95 -22.14 30.68
CA GLY A 241 4.12 -23.01 30.54
C GLY A 241 4.03 -24.00 29.38
N GLU A 242 3.03 -23.89 28.50
CA GLU A 242 3.01 -24.67 27.25
C GLU A 242 4.18 -24.23 26.36
N LYS A 243 4.91 -25.19 25.78
CA LYS A 243 6.07 -24.88 24.93
C LYS A 243 5.61 -24.67 23.50
N GLY A 244 6.22 -23.70 22.79
CA GLY A 244 5.87 -23.40 21.39
C GLY A 244 5.82 -24.63 20.47
N LYS A 245 6.77 -25.56 20.59
CA LYS A 245 6.77 -26.82 19.82
C LYS A 245 5.50 -27.68 19.99
N ASP A 246 4.86 -27.61 21.15
CA ASP A 246 3.65 -28.38 21.47
C ASP A 246 2.39 -27.66 20.97
N LEU A 247 2.53 -26.38 20.58
CA LEU A 247 1.47 -25.52 20.06
C LEU A 247 1.42 -25.45 18.53
N ASP A 248 2.40 -26.00 17.82
CA ASP A 248 2.51 -25.89 16.36
C ASP A 248 1.24 -26.34 15.63
N ALA A 249 0.75 -27.55 15.93
CA ALA A 249 -0.43 -28.11 15.28
C ALA A 249 -1.71 -27.31 15.61
N TRP A 250 -1.81 -26.79 16.84
CA TRP A 250 -2.93 -25.94 17.22
C TRP A 250 -2.88 -24.61 16.45
N LEU A 251 -1.71 -23.99 16.37
CA LEU A 251 -1.54 -22.71 15.69
C LEU A 251 -1.83 -22.85 14.19
N ASP A 252 -1.34 -23.90 13.54
CA ASP A 252 -1.61 -24.18 12.13
C ASP A 252 -3.09 -24.42 11.87
N ALA A 253 -3.78 -25.14 12.76
CA ALA A 253 -5.22 -25.33 12.66
C ALA A 253 -6.00 -24.00 12.78
N ARG A 254 -5.58 -23.12 13.69
CA ARG A 254 -6.19 -21.79 13.87
C ARG A 254 -5.93 -20.85 12.70
N LEU A 255 -4.73 -20.89 12.12
CA LEU A 255 -4.31 -20.03 11.02
C LEU A 255 -4.76 -20.55 9.64
N LYS A 256 -5.23 -21.79 9.52
CA LYS A 256 -5.69 -22.37 8.25
C LYS A 256 -6.62 -21.46 7.42
N PRO A 257 -7.58 -20.70 8.00
CA PRO A 257 -8.44 -19.79 7.23
C PRO A 257 -7.72 -18.57 6.63
N TYR A 258 -6.52 -18.24 7.11
CA TYR A 258 -5.78 -17.04 6.70
C TYR A 258 -5.13 -17.19 5.32
N GLY A 259 -5.00 -18.43 4.84
CA GLY A 259 -4.44 -18.75 3.53
C GLY A 259 -3.27 -19.74 3.59
N ALA A 260 -2.67 -20.00 2.44
CA ALA A 260 -1.43 -20.76 2.35
C ALA A 260 -0.30 -19.99 3.05
N ASP A 261 0.62 -20.72 3.69
CA ASP A 261 1.77 -20.16 4.40
C ASP A 261 1.38 -19.09 5.45
N ALA A 262 0.24 -19.28 6.12
CA ALA A 262 -0.36 -18.28 7.02
C ALA A 262 0.60 -17.72 8.08
N ARG A 263 1.55 -18.52 8.57
CA ARG A 263 2.60 -18.03 9.50
C ARG A 263 3.42 -16.89 8.89
N LEU A 264 3.79 -16.97 7.61
CA LEU A 264 4.51 -15.90 6.90
C LEU A 264 3.61 -14.68 6.68
N LEU A 265 2.31 -14.90 6.45
CA LEU A 265 1.36 -13.80 6.24
C LEU A 265 1.13 -12.97 7.51
N VAL A 266 1.23 -13.58 8.69
CA VAL A 266 1.04 -12.91 9.99
C VAL A 266 2.35 -12.54 10.70
N GLU A 267 3.50 -13.01 10.21
CA GLU A 267 4.82 -12.73 10.80
C GLU A 267 5.06 -11.22 11.04
N PRO A 268 4.76 -10.31 10.09
CA PRO A 268 5.03 -8.88 10.30
C PRO A 268 4.23 -8.29 11.47
N ALA A 269 3.03 -8.83 11.72
CA ALA A 269 2.19 -8.43 12.86
C ALA A 269 2.77 -8.91 14.19
N VAL A 270 3.32 -10.11 14.24
CA VAL A 270 4.02 -10.61 15.42
C VAL A 270 5.28 -9.80 15.69
N ALA A 271 6.07 -9.52 14.65
CA ALA A 271 7.25 -8.66 14.76
C ALA A 271 6.89 -7.26 15.28
N ALA A 272 5.81 -6.66 14.77
CA ALA A 272 5.31 -5.37 15.25
C ALA A 272 4.81 -5.42 16.69
N PHE A 273 4.09 -6.48 17.07
CA PHE A 273 3.63 -6.69 18.45
C PHE A 273 4.81 -6.81 19.43
N LEU A 274 5.86 -7.55 19.06
CA LEU A 274 7.06 -7.74 19.89
C LEU A 274 7.91 -6.48 20.07
N ARG A 275 7.78 -5.48 19.18
CA ARG A 275 8.38 -4.15 19.34
C ARG A 275 7.46 -3.17 20.07
N GLY A 276 6.20 -3.56 20.29
CA GLY A 276 5.17 -2.71 20.87
C GLY A 276 5.22 -2.66 22.40
N PRO A 277 4.45 -1.75 23.01
CA PRO A 277 4.41 -1.57 24.46
C PRO A 277 3.80 -2.77 25.22
N GLN A 278 3.05 -3.63 24.52
CA GLN A 278 2.43 -4.83 25.08
C GLN A 278 3.31 -6.09 24.89
N ALA A 279 4.56 -5.92 24.44
CA ALA A 279 5.45 -7.04 24.20
C ALA A 279 5.66 -7.87 25.49
N PRO A 280 5.60 -9.21 25.39
CA PRO A 280 5.83 -10.07 26.55
C PRO A 280 7.32 -10.11 26.90
N GLY A 281 7.64 -10.72 28.05
CA GLY A 281 9.04 -10.94 28.45
C GLY A 281 9.85 -11.75 27.42
N PRO A 282 11.20 -11.71 27.50
CA PRO A 282 12.10 -12.25 26.48
C PRO A 282 11.91 -13.74 26.19
N GLU A 283 11.51 -14.53 27.19
CA GLU A 283 11.24 -15.96 27.04
C GLU A 283 10.05 -16.22 26.10
N ILE A 284 8.87 -15.65 26.43
CA ILE A 284 7.67 -15.76 25.59
C ILE A 284 7.91 -15.12 24.22
N GLY A 285 8.60 -13.97 24.18
CA GLY A 285 8.95 -13.31 22.92
C GLY A 285 9.79 -14.19 22.00
N SER A 286 10.72 -14.98 22.55
CA SER A 286 11.52 -15.94 21.78
C SER A 286 10.69 -17.11 21.26
N GLN A 287 9.72 -17.58 22.05
CA GLN A 287 8.79 -18.63 21.61
C GLN A 287 7.85 -18.14 20.50
N LEU A 288 7.37 -16.90 20.56
CA LEU A 288 6.62 -16.28 19.46
C LEU A 288 7.46 -16.17 18.18
N ARG A 289 8.71 -15.71 18.29
CA ARG A 289 9.63 -15.68 17.14
C ARG A 289 9.83 -17.05 16.52
N PHE A 290 10.01 -18.08 17.35
CA PHE A 290 10.11 -19.46 16.89
C PHE A 290 8.83 -19.91 16.15
N LEU A 291 7.66 -19.72 16.77
CA LEU A 291 6.37 -20.15 16.21
C LEU A 291 6.07 -19.49 14.85
N PHE A 292 6.36 -18.20 14.69
CA PHE A 292 6.03 -17.45 13.47
C PHE A 292 7.21 -17.31 12.51
N LYS A 293 8.37 -17.92 12.82
CA LYS A 293 9.63 -17.74 12.07
C LYS A 293 10.00 -16.26 11.91
N SER A 294 9.70 -15.46 12.93
CA SER A 294 9.93 -14.02 12.92
C SER A 294 11.40 -13.73 13.19
N SER A 295 11.99 -12.86 12.38
CA SER A 295 13.38 -12.43 12.57
C SER A 295 13.52 -11.59 13.86
N PRO A 296 14.66 -11.65 14.56
CA PRO A 296 14.89 -10.89 15.78
C PRO A 296 14.73 -9.38 15.62
#